data_AF-A0A5M8FPW8-F1
#
_entry.id   AF-A0A5M8FPW8-F1
#
_cell.length_a   1.000
_cell.length_b   1.000
_cell.length_c   1.000
_cell.angle_alpha   90.00
_cell.angle_beta   90.00
_cell.angle_gamma   90.00
#
_symmetry.space_group_name_H-M   'P 1'
#
loop_
_entity.id
_entity.type
_entity.pdbx_description
1 polymer ?
#
loop_
_entity_poly.entity_id
_entity_poly.type
_entity_poly.pdbx_seq_one_letter_code
_entity_poly.pdbx_strand_id
1 'polypeptide(L)'
;MNQMLQDFQRAVEDAQGASPAAAQPSSPAVSPVQYKPAVRSALEQAFRSLSPQERETVQEKLLAEGLYQSSIDGLWGAGTRRALETFNSNQAAAEYDLGSAEDAEQMLLHVLSLGEPDVFRSTGVELPSAYLGAWVTSLDRCEYDSDFYLLNEEGVLHVGTYVWMGRDVEVLPDGDGYLLKGWGFSEGLRTTFEVRVNLLPDGRLKATGDIDTMDAPIFVKCPR
;
A
#
# COMPACT_ATOMS: atom_id res chain seq x y z
N MET A 1 -7.49 27.87 74.20
CA MET A 1 -7.51 26.87 73.10
C MET A 1 -8.78 27.14 72.28
N ASN A 2 -8.77 27.77 71.11
CA ASN A 2 -7.68 28.08 70.18
C ASN A 2 -7.93 29.43 69.48
N GLN A 3 -7.19 30.46 69.89
CA GLN A 3 -7.11 31.76 69.19
C GLN A 3 -6.62 31.59 67.74
N MET A 4 -5.77 30.59 67.51
CA MET A 4 -5.21 30.27 66.18
C MET A 4 -6.25 29.79 65.15
N LEU A 5 -7.39 29.25 65.59
CA LEU A 5 -8.44 28.79 64.66
C LEU A 5 -9.37 29.93 64.21
N GLN A 6 -9.60 30.91 65.10
CA GLN A 6 -10.42 32.10 64.80
C GLN A 6 -9.67 33.10 63.91
N ASP A 7 -8.35 33.24 64.12
CA ASP A 7 -7.52 34.09 63.27
C ASP A 7 -7.38 33.52 61.85
N PHE A 8 -7.40 32.18 61.70
CA PHE A 8 -7.38 31.52 60.40
C PHE A 8 -8.70 31.66 59.63
N GLN A 9 -9.86 31.56 60.29
CA GLN A 9 -11.16 31.72 59.63
C GLN A 9 -11.40 33.16 59.15
N ARG A 10 -10.96 34.17 59.93
CA ARG A 10 -11.08 35.59 59.56
C ARG A 10 -10.19 35.98 58.37
N ALA A 11 -9.01 35.36 58.24
CA ALA A 11 -8.11 35.57 57.11
C ALA A 11 -8.64 34.97 55.78
N VAL A 12 -9.51 33.95 55.84
CA VAL A 12 -10.12 33.32 54.66
C VAL A 12 -11.33 34.11 54.15
N GLU A 13 -12.11 34.74 55.04
CA GLU A 13 -13.27 35.56 54.65
C GLU A 13 -12.88 36.93 54.05
N ASP A 14 -11.80 37.58 54.52
CA ASP A 14 -11.30 38.84 53.95
C ASP A 14 -10.71 38.66 52.53
N ALA A 15 -10.35 37.44 52.13
CA ALA A 15 -9.76 37.15 50.82
C ALA A 15 -10.79 36.89 49.69
N GLN A 16 -12.09 36.76 50.00
CA GLN A 16 -13.13 36.49 49.00
C GLN A 16 -13.87 37.74 48.47
N GLY A 17 -13.44 38.95 48.84
CA GLY A 17 -14.15 40.20 48.51
C GLY A 17 -13.51 41.16 47.51
N ALA A 18 -12.28 40.93 47.02
CA ALA A 18 -11.60 41.90 46.17
C ALA A 18 -10.77 41.26 45.06
N SER A 19 -11.28 41.30 43.84
CA SER A 19 -10.49 41.05 42.62
C SER A 19 -10.08 42.41 42.03
N PRO A 20 -8.80 42.83 42.13
CA PRO A 20 -8.31 44.00 41.41
C PRO A 20 -7.87 43.61 40.00
N ALA A 21 -8.45 44.28 39.02
CA ALA A 21 -8.09 44.20 37.62
C ALA A 21 -6.62 44.61 37.39
N ALA A 22 -5.84 43.70 36.80
CA ALA A 22 -4.61 44.00 36.08
C ALA A 22 -4.62 43.16 34.78
N ALA A 23 -4.31 43.82 33.67
CA ALA A 23 -4.71 43.45 32.32
C ALA A 23 -4.29 42.05 31.84
N GLN A 24 -5.28 41.26 31.41
CA GLN A 24 -5.06 40.15 30.50
C GLN A 24 -4.89 40.71 29.08
N PRO A 25 -3.95 40.21 28.25
CA PRO A 25 -3.95 40.51 26.83
C PRO A 25 -5.27 40.02 26.25
N SER A 26 -6.06 40.93 25.68
CA SER A 26 -7.29 40.64 24.96
C SER A 26 -6.97 39.77 23.75
N SER A 27 -7.15 38.45 23.87
CA SER A 27 -7.29 37.58 22.70
C SER A 27 -8.43 38.11 21.84
N PRO A 28 -8.23 38.40 20.54
CA PRO A 28 -9.35 38.70 19.67
C PRO A 28 -10.30 37.50 19.71
N ALA A 29 -11.60 37.78 19.85
CA ALA A 29 -12.65 36.78 19.78
C ALA A 29 -12.47 35.99 18.48
N VAL A 30 -11.96 34.77 18.60
CA VAL A 30 -11.86 33.84 17.47
C VAL A 30 -13.30 33.49 17.14
N SER A 31 -13.82 34.10 16.06
CA SER A 31 -15.09 33.67 15.48
C SER A 31 -15.02 32.17 15.25
N PRO A 32 -16.09 31.38 15.47
CA PRO A 32 -16.06 29.97 15.16
C PRO A 32 -15.78 29.81 13.67
N VAL A 33 -14.53 29.53 13.33
CA VAL A 33 -14.15 29.11 11.99
C VAL A 33 -14.93 27.83 11.77
N GLN A 34 -15.91 27.88 10.85
CA GLN A 34 -16.54 26.68 10.34
C GLN A 34 -15.42 25.81 9.75
N TYR A 35 -14.99 24.80 10.51
CA TYR A 35 -14.01 23.83 10.04
C TYR A 35 -14.71 22.95 9.01
N LYS A 36 -14.64 23.36 7.73
CA LYS A 36 -14.83 22.40 6.65
C LYS A 36 -13.71 21.38 6.82
N PRO A 37 -14.00 20.09 7.02
CA PRO A 37 -12.97 19.07 6.99
C PRO A 37 -12.21 19.24 5.68
N ALA A 38 -10.91 19.44 5.74
CA ALA A 38 -10.09 19.41 4.54
C ALA A 38 -10.27 18.00 3.95
N VAL A 39 -10.88 17.91 2.77
CA VAL A 39 -10.90 16.67 2.01
C VAL A 39 -9.43 16.33 1.73
N ARG A 40 -8.98 15.20 2.27
CA ARG A 40 -7.61 14.73 2.06
C ARG A 40 -7.40 14.47 0.57
N SER A 41 -6.24 14.80 0.03
CA SER A 41 -5.87 14.45 -1.35
C SER A 41 -5.89 12.94 -1.55
N ALA A 42 -6.13 12.47 -2.77
CA ALA A 42 -6.06 11.04 -3.13
C ALA A 42 -4.71 10.44 -2.70
N LEU A 43 -3.60 11.14 -2.95
CA LEU A 43 -2.27 10.73 -2.52
C LEU A 43 -2.10 10.58 -0.99
N GLU A 44 -2.72 11.47 -0.20
CA GLU A 44 -2.69 11.33 1.27
C GLU A 44 -3.48 10.09 1.71
N GLN A 45 -4.63 9.86 1.08
CA GLN A 45 -5.48 8.72 1.40
C GLN A 45 -4.77 7.40 1.06
N ALA A 46 -4.19 7.30 -0.14
CA ALA A 46 -3.40 6.15 -0.58
C ALA A 46 -2.16 5.91 0.31
N PHE A 47 -1.44 6.97 0.70
CA PHE A 47 -0.31 6.80 1.62
C PHE A 47 -0.76 6.28 2.99
N ARG A 48 -1.93 6.72 3.48
CA ARG A 48 -2.46 6.29 4.78
C ARG A 48 -3.10 4.90 4.74
N SER A 49 -3.48 4.37 3.58
CA SER A 49 -3.98 3.00 3.45
C SER A 49 -2.87 1.96 3.51
N LEU A 50 -1.62 2.34 3.20
CA LEU A 50 -0.44 1.51 3.43
C LEU A 50 -0.28 1.15 4.92
N SER A 51 0.30 -0.02 5.18
CA SER A 51 0.68 -0.44 6.53
C SER A 51 1.72 0.53 7.14
N PRO A 52 1.85 0.59 8.48
CA PRO A 52 2.88 1.43 9.12
C PRO A 52 4.30 1.19 8.58
N GLN A 53 4.65 -0.07 8.32
CA GLN A 53 5.96 -0.46 7.81
C GLN A 53 6.18 0.01 6.37
N GLU A 54 5.17 -0.10 5.51
CA GLU A 54 5.25 0.40 4.13
C GLU A 54 5.37 1.92 4.08
N ARG A 55 4.71 2.65 4.99
CA ARG A 55 4.85 4.11 5.07
C ARG A 55 6.26 4.55 5.45
N GLU A 56 6.89 3.85 6.40
CA GLU A 56 8.30 4.04 6.75
C GLU A 56 9.21 3.69 5.57
N THR A 57 8.93 2.57 4.90
CA THR A 57 9.67 2.13 3.70
C THR A 57 9.60 3.16 2.58
N VAL A 58 8.42 3.75 2.30
CA VAL A 58 8.28 4.83 1.31
C VAL A 58 9.19 6.00 1.66
N GLN A 59 9.23 6.43 2.92
CA GLN A 59 10.10 7.52 3.36
C GLN A 59 11.59 7.16 3.26
N GLU A 60 11.97 5.92 3.59
CA GLU A 60 13.32 5.38 3.43
C GLU A 60 13.78 5.38 1.97
N LYS A 61 12.93 4.89 1.05
CA LYS A 61 13.23 4.85 -0.39
C LYS A 61 13.37 6.26 -0.96
N LEU A 62 12.48 7.19 -0.60
CA LEU A 62 12.59 8.59 -1.01
C LEU A 62 13.82 9.28 -0.41
N LEU A 63 14.26 8.89 0.79
CA LEU A 63 15.50 9.37 1.40
C LEU A 63 16.72 8.86 0.64
N ALA A 64 16.72 7.59 0.23
CA ALA A 64 17.77 6.99 -0.58
C ALA A 64 17.91 7.64 -1.96
N GLU A 65 16.79 8.05 -2.58
CA GLU A 65 16.76 8.85 -3.81
C GLU A 65 17.12 10.34 -3.59
N GLY A 66 17.35 10.77 -2.34
CA GLY A 66 17.68 12.16 -1.99
C GLY A 66 16.50 13.15 -2.06
N LEU A 67 15.26 12.64 -2.16
CA LEU A 67 14.03 13.42 -2.27
C LEU A 67 13.39 13.73 -0.91
N TYR A 68 13.69 12.92 0.11
CA TYR A 68 13.19 13.09 1.47
C TYR A 68 14.32 13.54 2.42
N GLN A 69 14.01 14.43 3.35
CA GLN A 69 15.01 15.04 4.26
C GLN A 69 14.58 15.05 5.73
N SER A 70 13.41 14.50 6.03
CA SER A 70 12.85 14.45 7.40
C SER A 70 13.11 13.09 8.04
N SER A 71 12.72 12.94 9.31
CA SER A 71 12.79 11.66 10.01
C SER A 71 11.85 10.63 9.37
N ILE A 72 12.30 9.38 9.32
CA ILE A 72 11.44 8.25 8.97
C ILE A 72 10.54 7.97 10.17
N ASP A 73 9.25 8.25 10.02
CA ASP A 73 8.23 8.16 11.07
C ASP A 73 6.91 7.55 10.59
N GLY A 74 6.81 7.22 9.29
CA GLY A 74 5.61 6.69 8.66
C GLY A 74 4.42 7.66 8.66
N LEU A 75 4.62 8.94 8.98
CA LEU A 75 3.56 9.94 9.05
C LEU A 75 3.43 10.73 7.74
N TRP A 76 2.19 11.09 7.45
CA TRP A 76 1.90 12.05 6.39
C TRP A 76 2.14 13.48 6.90
N GLY A 77 3.10 14.17 6.28
CA GLY A 77 3.42 15.56 6.56
C GLY A 77 3.86 16.30 5.30
N ALA A 78 4.19 17.59 5.45
CA ALA A 78 4.61 18.43 4.34
C ALA A 78 5.86 17.89 3.62
N GLY A 79 6.79 17.29 4.36
CA GLY A 79 7.97 16.62 3.81
C GLY A 79 7.61 15.42 2.93
N THR A 80 6.73 14.54 3.44
CA THR A 80 6.30 13.31 2.74
C THR A 80 5.58 13.67 1.44
N ARG A 81 4.63 14.61 1.51
CA ARG A 81 3.92 15.12 0.34
C ARG A 81 4.89 15.69 -0.70
N ARG A 82 5.79 16.58 -0.30
CA ARG A 82 6.72 17.23 -1.22
C ARG A 82 7.66 16.23 -1.90
N ALA A 83 8.16 15.24 -1.16
CA ALA A 83 9.05 14.22 -1.71
C ALA A 83 8.33 13.37 -2.76
N LEU A 84 7.08 12.97 -2.50
CA LEU A 84 6.25 12.21 -3.44
C LEU A 84 5.86 13.03 -4.69
N GLU A 85 5.49 14.31 -4.52
CA GLU A 85 5.24 15.22 -5.65
C GLU A 85 6.49 15.42 -6.50
N THR A 86 7.66 15.56 -5.86
CA THR A 86 8.95 15.69 -6.56
C THR A 86 9.31 14.41 -7.28
N PHE A 87 9.11 13.26 -6.65
CA PHE A 87 9.29 11.93 -7.26
C PHE A 87 8.46 11.79 -8.53
N ASN A 88 7.16 12.13 -8.49
CA ASN A 88 6.30 12.11 -9.67
C ASN A 88 6.81 13.07 -10.76
N SER A 89 7.23 14.28 -10.37
CA SER A 89 7.75 15.28 -11.34
C SER A 89 9.07 14.89 -12.02
N ASN A 90 9.87 14.04 -11.38
CA ASN A 90 11.13 13.55 -11.92
C ASN A 90 10.93 12.41 -12.93
N GLN A 91 9.73 11.84 -13.02
CA GLN A 91 9.40 10.88 -14.06
C GLN A 91 9.35 11.60 -15.43
N ALA A 92 9.74 10.90 -16.50
CA ALA A 92 9.99 11.49 -17.83
C ALA A 92 8.79 12.25 -18.42
N ALA A 93 7.59 11.98 -17.92
CA ALA A 93 6.48 12.90 -17.77
C ALA A 93 5.89 12.61 -16.37
N ALA A 94 5.26 13.58 -15.69
CA ALA A 94 4.51 13.31 -14.46
C ALA A 94 3.36 12.35 -14.79
N GLU A 95 3.65 11.05 -14.71
CA GLU A 95 2.88 9.96 -15.31
C GLU A 95 1.58 9.72 -14.55
N TYR A 96 1.62 9.96 -13.23
CA TYR A 96 0.52 9.69 -12.33
C TYR A 96 -0.33 10.95 -12.08
N ASP A 97 -1.65 10.85 -12.30
CA ASP A 97 -2.61 11.85 -11.82
C ASP A 97 -2.79 11.70 -10.31
N LEU A 98 -2.09 12.53 -9.52
CA LEU A 98 -2.18 12.50 -8.06
C LEU A 98 -3.55 12.94 -7.49
N GLY A 99 -4.48 13.36 -8.35
CA GLY A 99 -5.89 13.55 -8.03
C GLY A 99 -6.71 12.27 -8.11
N SER A 100 -6.24 11.25 -8.85
CA SER A 100 -6.80 9.91 -8.93
C SER A 100 -6.30 9.04 -7.78
N ALA A 101 -7.20 8.24 -7.19
CA ALA A 101 -6.83 7.28 -6.15
C ALA A 101 -5.97 6.15 -6.73
N GLU A 102 -6.33 5.66 -7.91
CA GLU A 102 -5.65 4.57 -8.59
C GLU A 102 -4.20 4.96 -8.93
N ASP A 103 -3.99 6.10 -9.59
CA ASP A 103 -2.65 6.56 -9.96
C ASP A 103 -1.80 6.88 -8.73
N ALA A 104 -2.41 7.41 -7.66
CA ALA A 104 -1.72 7.65 -6.40
C ALA A 104 -1.23 6.34 -5.74
N GLU A 105 -2.05 5.29 -5.78
CA GLU A 105 -1.66 3.96 -5.32
C GLU A 105 -0.54 3.38 -6.20
N GLN A 106 -0.66 3.46 -7.53
CA GLN A 106 0.38 2.98 -8.45
C GLN A 106 1.72 3.72 -8.24
N MET A 107 1.69 5.03 -8.03
CA MET A 107 2.89 5.81 -7.73
C MET A 107 3.53 5.36 -6.40
N LEU A 108 2.75 5.09 -5.36
CA LEU A 108 3.29 4.60 -4.09
C LEU A 108 3.89 3.20 -4.22
N LEU A 109 3.27 2.32 -5.02
CA LEU A 109 3.84 1.02 -5.35
C LEU A 109 5.16 1.14 -6.11
N HIS A 110 5.27 2.10 -7.04
CA HIS A 110 6.53 2.41 -7.72
C HIS A 110 7.60 2.89 -6.72
N VAL A 111 7.26 3.78 -5.79
CA VAL A 111 8.23 4.21 -4.76
C VAL A 111 8.69 3.03 -3.89
N LEU A 112 7.78 2.11 -3.54
CA LEU A 112 8.10 0.90 -2.78
C LEU A 112 9.00 -0.09 -3.54
N SER A 113 9.06 -0.01 -4.88
CA SER A 113 9.94 -0.85 -5.69
C SER A 113 11.31 -0.24 -5.97
N LEU A 114 11.56 1.02 -5.60
CA LEU A 114 12.84 1.70 -5.85
C LEU A 114 14.02 1.00 -5.18
N GLY A 115 15.17 0.96 -5.86
CA GLY A 115 16.41 0.42 -5.33
C GLY A 115 16.40 -1.08 -5.01
N GLU A 116 15.24 -1.75 -5.15
CA GLU A 116 15.24 -3.18 -5.39
C GLU A 116 15.89 -3.38 -6.76
N PRO A 117 16.91 -4.24 -6.90
CA PRO A 117 17.33 -4.59 -8.23
C PRO A 117 16.10 -5.16 -8.94
N ASP A 118 16.00 -4.93 -10.24
CA ASP A 118 15.09 -5.59 -11.17
C ASP A 118 15.40 -7.12 -11.21
N VAL A 119 15.52 -7.80 -10.06
CA VAL A 119 16.15 -9.13 -9.93
C VAL A 119 15.29 -10.26 -10.45
N PHE A 120 14.07 -9.96 -10.88
CA PHE A 120 13.21 -10.90 -11.58
C PHE A 120 12.85 -10.37 -12.98
N ARG A 121 13.80 -9.71 -13.68
CA ARG A 121 13.73 -9.70 -15.14
C ARG A 121 13.70 -11.14 -15.60
N SER A 122 12.69 -11.49 -16.41
CA SER A 122 12.54 -12.84 -16.97
C SER A 122 13.91 -13.34 -17.40
N THR A 123 14.23 -14.59 -17.14
CA THR A 123 15.48 -15.22 -17.56
C THR A 123 15.64 -15.29 -19.09
N GLY A 124 14.86 -14.52 -19.85
CA GLY A 124 14.65 -14.63 -21.29
C GLY A 124 13.65 -15.73 -21.65
N VAL A 125 13.12 -16.47 -20.67
CA VAL A 125 12.10 -17.51 -20.89
C VAL A 125 10.72 -16.86 -20.84
N GLU A 126 10.08 -16.76 -21.99
CA GLU A 126 8.67 -16.36 -22.07
C GLU A 126 7.76 -17.55 -21.75
N LEU A 127 6.75 -17.34 -20.91
CA LEU A 127 5.75 -18.35 -20.64
C LEU A 127 4.91 -18.59 -21.92
N PRO A 128 4.79 -19.83 -22.44
CA PRO A 128 4.07 -20.07 -23.68
C PRO A 128 2.61 -19.63 -23.61
N SER A 129 2.08 -19.08 -24.70
CA SER A 129 0.70 -18.54 -24.75
C SER A 129 -0.40 -19.56 -24.41
N ALA A 130 -0.11 -20.86 -24.49
CA ALA A 130 -1.01 -21.91 -24.05
C ALA A 130 -1.33 -21.81 -22.54
N TYR A 131 -0.37 -21.38 -21.73
CA TYR A 131 -0.53 -21.15 -20.29
C TYR A 131 -1.30 -19.85 -19.97
N LEU A 132 -1.27 -18.87 -20.88
CA LEU A 132 -1.88 -17.56 -20.61
C LEU A 132 -3.40 -17.60 -20.70
N GLY A 133 -4.08 -17.11 -19.67
CA GLY A 133 -5.53 -16.96 -19.62
C GLY A 133 -6.09 -16.97 -18.20
N ALA A 134 -7.42 -16.90 -18.13
CA ALA A 134 -8.19 -17.15 -16.92
C ALA A 134 -8.47 -18.65 -16.78
N TRP A 135 -8.22 -19.19 -15.59
CA TRP A 135 -8.32 -20.59 -15.25
C TRP A 135 -9.26 -20.77 -14.06
N VAL A 136 -10.14 -21.76 -14.15
CA VAL A 136 -11.14 -22.07 -13.12
C VAL A 136 -11.18 -23.56 -12.82
N THR A 137 -11.59 -23.92 -11.62
CA THR A 137 -11.78 -25.31 -11.18
C THR A 137 -13.06 -25.92 -11.76
N SER A 138 -14.00 -25.10 -12.20
CA SER A 138 -15.24 -25.50 -12.87
C SER A 138 -15.73 -24.40 -13.81
N LEU A 139 -16.27 -24.77 -14.97
CA LEU A 139 -16.61 -23.83 -16.06
C LEU A 139 -17.75 -22.85 -15.72
N ASP A 140 -18.62 -23.20 -14.76
CA ASP A 140 -19.65 -22.31 -14.23
C ASP A 140 -19.08 -21.06 -13.56
N ARG A 141 -17.81 -21.11 -13.14
CA ARG A 141 -17.11 -19.99 -12.52
C ARG A 141 -16.68 -18.92 -13.52
N CYS A 142 -16.51 -19.28 -14.80
CA CYS A 142 -16.03 -18.35 -15.83
C CYS A 142 -16.91 -17.11 -16.04
N GLU A 143 -18.17 -17.16 -15.61
CA GLU A 143 -19.08 -16.01 -15.68
C GLU A 143 -18.80 -14.94 -14.62
N TYR A 144 -18.17 -15.32 -13.51
CA TYR A 144 -18.04 -14.47 -12.32
C TYR A 144 -16.59 -14.11 -12.02
N ASP A 145 -15.68 -15.09 -12.11
CA ASP A 145 -14.29 -14.90 -11.69
C ASP A 145 -13.36 -16.01 -12.21
N SER A 146 -12.06 -15.77 -12.14
CA SER A 146 -11.02 -16.78 -12.30
C SER A 146 -10.52 -17.28 -10.95
N ASP A 147 -10.34 -18.61 -10.80
CA ASP A 147 -9.61 -19.15 -9.65
C ASP A 147 -8.14 -18.73 -9.69
N PHE A 148 -7.59 -18.70 -10.91
CA PHE A 148 -6.18 -18.48 -11.16
C PHE A 148 -6.02 -17.80 -12.52
N TYR A 149 -5.13 -16.82 -12.62
CA TYR A 149 -4.85 -16.16 -13.89
C TYR A 149 -3.35 -16.09 -14.18
N LEU A 150 -3.05 -16.18 -15.47
CA LEU A 150 -1.72 -15.97 -16.04
C LEU A 150 -1.91 -15.03 -17.22
N LEU A 151 -1.63 -13.75 -17.03
CA LEU A 151 -1.88 -12.72 -18.04
C LEU A 151 -0.56 -12.06 -18.42
N ASN A 152 -0.37 -11.82 -19.71
CA ASN A 152 0.73 -10.99 -20.18
C ASN A 152 0.13 -9.68 -20.68
N GLU A 153 0.41 -8.60 -19.96
CA GLU A 153 -0.02 -7.25 -20.30
C GLU A 153 1.23 -6.43 -20.63
N GLU A 154 1.36 -6.02 -21.89
CA GLU A 154 2.44 -5.17 -22.37
C GLU A 154 3.87 -5.70 -22.08
N GLY A 155 4.03 -7.04 -22.02
CA GLY A 155 5.32 -7.69 -21.76
C GLY A 155 5.57 -8.00 -20.29
N VAL A 156 4.63 -7.67 -19.40
CA VAL A 156 4.68 -8.00 -17.97
C VAL A 156 3.78 -9.20 -17.70
N LEU A 157 4.36 -10.25 -17.11
CA LEU A 157 3.59 -11.42 -16.66
C LEU A 157 2.95 -11.10 -15.30
N HIS A 158 1.63 -11.26 -15.23
CA HIS A 158 0.83 -11.22 -14.01
C HIS A 158 0.37 -12.64 -13.69
N VAL A 159 0.54 -13.04 -12.44
CA VAL A 159 0.07 -14.34 -11.92
C VAL A 159 -0.73 -14.09 -10.67
N GLY A 160 -1.86 -14.77 -10.49
CA GLY A 160 -2.65 -14.51 -9.30
C GLY A 160 -3.92 -15.32 -9.16
N THR A 161 -4.64 -14.99 -8.10
CA THR A 161 -6.00 -15.44 -7.76
C THR A 161 -6.83 -14.21 -7.38
N TYR A 162 -8.08 -14.39 -6.96
CA TYR A 162 -8.92 -13.28 -6.48
C TYR A 162 -8.33 -12.51 -5.28
N VAL A 163 -7.58 -13.19 -4.41
CA VAL A 163 -7.06 -12.61 -3.14
C VAL A 163 -5.58 -12.28 -3.19
N TRP A 164 -4.90 -12.68 -4.26
CA TRP A 164 -3.44 -12.61 -4.35
C TRP A 164 -3.00 -12.26 -5.78
N MET A 165 -2.09 -11.30 -5.92
CA MET A 165 -1.51 -10.93 -7.21
C MET A 165 0.02 -10.87 -7.11
N GLY A 166 0.68 -11.63 -7.96
CA GLY A 166 2.11 -11.59 -8.24
C GLY A 166 2.43 -10.71 -9.44
N ARG A 167 3.49 -9.90 -9.30
CA ARG A 167 4.12 -9.09 -10.34
C ARG A 167 5.61 -9.43 -10.41
N ASP A 168 6.31 -8.91 -11.42
CA ASP A 168 7.74 -9.13 -11.64
C ASP A 168 8.09 -10.62 -11.59
N VAL A 169 7.34 -11.39 -12.37
CA VAL A 169 7.36 -12.85 -12.34
C VAL A 169 8.51 -13.37 -13.19
N GLU A 170 9.49 -13.98 -12.55
CA GLU A 170 10.51 -14.76 -13.26
C GLU A 170 9.97 -16.14 -13.58
N VAL A 171 10.07 -16.49 -14.87
CA VAL A 171 9.70 -17.79 -15.39
C VAL A 171 10.96 -18.64 -15.50
N LEU A 172 10.92 -19.82 -14.88
CA LEU A 172 12.00 -20.80 -14.91
C LEU A 172 11.47 -22.13 -15.46
N PRO A 173 12.19 -22.79 -16.39
CA PRO A 173 11.86 -24.15 -16.78
C PRO A 173 11.92 -25.10 -15.58
N ASP A 174 10.91 -25.96 -15.42
CA ASP A 174 10.81 -26.89 -14.30
C ASP A 174 10.15 -28.21 -14.74
N GLY A 175 10.97 -29.19 -15.12
CA GLY A 175 10.47 -30.47 -15.63
C GLY A 175 9.60 -30.30 -16.88
N ASP A 176 8.35 -30.75 -16.80
CA ASP A 176 7.35 -30.65 -17.88
C ASP A 176 6.57 -29.32 -17.86
N GLY A 177 6.93 -28.40 -16.98
CA GLY A 177 6.27 -27.12 -16.80
C GLY A 177 7.23 -25.99 -16.45
N TYR A 178 6.75 -25.06 -15.63
CA TYR A 178 7.48 -23.86 -15.27
C TYR A 178 7.32 -23.54 -13.79
N LEU A 179 8.40 -23.10 -13.16
CA LEU A 179 8.39 -22.44 -11.86
C LEU A 179 8.26 -20.93 -12.10
N LEU A 180 7.24 -20.34 -11.49
CA LEU A 180 7.00 -18.91 -11.44
C LEU A 180 7.41 -18.42 -10.06
N LYS A 181 8.32 -17.47 -9.99
CA LYS A 181 8.76 -16.88 -8.73
C LYS A 181 8.82 -15.36 -8.84
N GLY A 182 8.55 -14.67 -7.74
CA GLY A 182 8.58 -13.22 -7.72
C GLY A 182 8.01 -12.67 -6.43
N TRP A 183 7.50 -11.45 -6.49
CA TRP A 183 6.82 -10.80 -5.38
C TRP A 183 5.34 -10.61 -5.69
N GLY A 184 4.51 -10.67 -4.65
CA GLY A 184 3.09 -10.37 -4.77
C GLY A 184 2.54 -9.72 -3.51
N PHE A 185 1.27 -9.36 -3.58
CA PHE A 185 0.52 -8.81 -2.46
C PHE A 185 -0.52 -9.83 -2.01
N SER A 186 -0.50 -10.16 -0.72
CA SER A 186 -1.49 -11.01 -0.05
C SER A 186 -2.00 -10.27 1.18
N GLU A 187 -3.32 -10.09 1.31
CA GLU A 187 -3.92 -9.38 2.47
C GLU A 187 -3.30 -8.00 2.76
N GLY A 188 -2.80 -7.31 1.72
CA GLY A 188 -2.13 -6.02 1.86
C GLY A 188 -0.69 -6.08 2.37
N LEU A 189 -0.08 -7.27 2.45
CA LEU A 189 1.33 -7.47 2.75
C LEU A 189 2.08 -7.93 1.51
N ARG A 190 3.25 -7.35 1.26
CA ARG A 190 4.18 -7.81 0.23
C ARG A 190 4.84 -9.11 0.69
N THR A 191 4.77 -10.14 -0.14
CA THR A 191 5.39 -11.45 0.10
C THR A 191 6.08 -11.99 -1.16
N THR A 192 7.10 -12.83 -0.99
CA THR A 192 7.59 -13.67 -2.10
C THR A 192 6.62 -14.79 -2.38
N PHE A 193 6.63 -15.31 -3.61
CA PHE A 193 5.87 -16.49 -3.97
C PHE A 193 6.69 -17.43 -4.86
N GLU A 194 6.33 -18.71 -4.82
CA GLU A 194 6.77 -19.73 -5.75
C GLU A 194 5.56 -20.57 -6.19
N VAL A 195 5.27 -20.60 -7.48
CA VAL A 195 4.15 -21.34 -8.08
C VAL A 195 4.65 -22.14 -9.27
N ARG A 196 4.52 -23.46 -9.22
CA ARG A 196 4.77 -24.35 -10.36
C ARG A 196 3.51 -24.52 -11.17
N VAL A 197 3.61 -24.36 -12.48
CA VAL A 197 2.51 -24.53 -13.43
C VAL A 197 2.87 -25.59 -14.47
N ASN A 198 1.96 -26.53 -14.69
CA ASN A 198 2.13 -27.63 -15.65
C ASN A 198 0.88 -27.75 -16.52
N LEU A 199 1.05 -27.69 -17.84
CA LEU A 199 -0.04 -27.94 -18.78
C LEU A 199 -0.17 -29.44 -19.05
N LEU A 200 -1.31 -30.02 -18.68
CA LEU A 200 -1.61 -31.43 -18.90
C LEU A 200 -1.89 -31.71 -20.38
N PRO A 201 -1.74 -32.97 -20.86
CA PRO A 201 -1.98 -33.33 -22.26
C PRO A 201 -3.40 -33.02 -22.77
N ASP A 202 -4.37 -32.91 -21.87
CA ASP A 202 -5.76 -32.58 -22.17
C ASP A 202 -6.05 -31.06 -22.16
N GLY A 203 -5.01 -30.22 -22.02
CA GLY A 203 -5.11 -28.77 -22.04
C GLY A 203 -5.50 -28.13 -20.70
N ARG A 204 -5.62 -28.92 -19.63
CA ARG A 204 -5.86 -28.39 -18.28
C ARG A 204 -4.56 -27.92 -17.62
N LEU A 205 -4.66 -26.92 -16.76
CA LEU A 205 -3.52 -26.39 -16.02
C LEU A 205 -3.49 -26.98 -14.62
N LYS A 206 -2.35 -27.48 -14.17
CA LYS A 206 -2.11 -27.83 -12.77
C LYS A 206 -1.19 -26.77 -12.16
N ALA A 207 -1.60 -26.16 -11.05
CA ALA A 207 -0.76 -25.23 -10.29
C ALA A 207 -0.49 -25.75 -8.87
N THR A 208 0.74 -25.56 -8.36
CA THR A 208 1.18 -25.99 -7.02
C THR A 208 2.18 -24.99 -6.45
N GLY A 209 2.08 -24.61 -5.17
CA GLY A 209 3.03 -23.68 -4.56
C GLY A 209 2.52 -23.01 -3.29
N ASP A 210 3.24 -22.00 -2.82
CA ASP A 210 2.85 -21.15 -1.68
C ASP A 210 1.68 -20.24 -2.10
N ILE A 211 0.49 -20.84 -2.08
CA ILE A 211 -0.81 -20.20 -2.19
C ILE A 211 -1.62 -20.90 -1.10
N ASP A 212 -1.81 -20.25 0.05
CA ASP A 212 -2.11 -20.81 1.38
C ASP A 212 -3.21 -21.90 1.55
N THR A 213 -3.84 -22.44 0.49
CA THR A 213 -4.79 -23.57 0.54
C THR A 213 -4.89 -24.40 -0.76
N MET A 214 -3.91 -24.39 -1.67
CA MET A 214 -4.02 -25.14 -2.93
C MET A 214 -3.48 -26.58 -2.83
N ASP A 215 -4.36 -27.56 -2.58
CA ASP A 215 -4.11 -29.00 -2.77
C ASP A 215 -3.97 -29.38 -4.26
N ALA A 216 -3.00 -28.77 -4.96
CA ALA A 216 -2.67 -29.02 -6.36
C ALA A 216 -3.88 -29.00 -7.33
N PRO A 217 -4.72 -27.95 -7.32
CA PRO A 217 -5.91 -27.87 -8.16
C PRO A 217 -5.58 -28.03 -9.65
N ILE A 218 -6.47 -28.73 -10.34
CA ILE A 218 -6.47 -28.81 -11.81
C ILE A 218 -7.55 -27.86 -12.31
N PHE A 219 -7.14 -26.93 -13.16
CA PHE A 219 -8.00 -25.92 -13.75
C PHE A 219 -8.31 -26.21 -15.21
N VAL A 220 -9.50 -25.78 -15.61
CA VAL A 220 -9.94 -25.67 -16.99
C VAL A 220 -9.84 -24.21 -17.43
N LYS A 221 -9.44 -23.99 -18.68
CA LYS A 221 -9.31 -22.65 -19.23
C LYS A 221 -10.69 -22.08 -19.54
N CYS A 222 -10.97 -20.85 -19.14
CA CYS A 222 -12.19 -20.18 -19.57
C CYS A 222 -12.14 -19.93 -21.09
N PRO A 223 -13.23 -20.23 -21.81
CA PRO A 223 -13.34 -19.82 -23.21
C PRO A 223 -13.28 -18.29 -23.28
N ARG A 224 -12.53 -17.76 -24.26
CA ARG A 224 -12.51 -16.33 -24.59
C ARG A 224 -13.82 -15.90 -25.23
#